data_AF-A0A3A4UPD3-F1
#
_entry.id   AF-A0A3A4UPD3-F1
#
_cell.length_a   1.000
_cell.length_b   1.000
_cell.length_c   1.000
_cell.angle_alpha   90.00
_cell.angle_beta   90.00
_cell.angle_gamma   90.00
#
_symmetry.space_group_name_H-M   'P 1'
#
loop_
_entity.id
_entity.type
_entity.pdbx_description
1 polymer ?
#
loop_
_entity_poly.entity_id
_entity_poly.type
_entity_poly.pdbx_seq_one_letter_code
_entity_poly.pdbx_strand_id
1 'polypeptide(L)'
;MKSLLELKKRISAKRPRFRHYDWQKRKEVGTRWRRPRGLHNKMRKGVWGRPATVNPGYRSPVAVRGMTRDGLLPVRVYNSADLSTLNAKTEGVLLGKVGARKRALLLEECKKKDLTVLNHKNVDESIKAVAGALNERKAAKKARAEARAKRDVGAQKKPAPKPKAEEPKSQEEQKKEQDKVLTQREA
;
A
#
# COMPACT_ATOMS: atom_id res chain seq x y z
N MET A 1 3.82 26.95 -23.43
CA MET A 1 3.92 25.60 -22.81
C MET A 1 2.84 24.61 -23.26
N LYS A 2 1.59 25.04 -23.51
CA LYS A 2 0.48 24.15 -23.89
C LYS A 2 0.76 23.30 -25.14
N SER A 3 1.33 23.90 -26.19
CA SER A 3 1.72 23.18 -27.42
C SER A 3 2.72 22.03 -27.18
N LEU A 4 3.72 22.24 -26.31
CA LEU A 4 4.71 21.22 -25.96
C LEU A 4 4.11 20.08 -25.10
N LEU A 5 3.13 20.39 -24.24
CA LEU A 5 2.38 19.39 -23.48
C LEU A 5 1.53 18.51 -24.40
N GLU A 6 0.87 19.10 -25.39
CA GLU A 6 0.13 18.35 -26.40
C GLU A 6 1.04 17.46 -27.25
N LEU A 7 2.17 17.99 -27.68
CA LEU A 7 3.19 17.23 -28.41
C LEU A 7 3.66 16.03 -27.57
N LYS A 8 3.96 16.24 -26.28
CA LYS A 8 4.29 15.15 -25.35
C LYS A 8 3.18 14.11 -25.27
N LYS A 9 1.91 14.52 -25.21
CA LYS A 9 0.76 13.61 -25.20
C LYS A 9 0.71 12.77 -26.48
N ARG A 10 0.91 13.39 -27.65
CA ARG A 10 0.95 12.72 -28.96
C ARG A 10 2.10 11.71 -29.04
N ILE A 11 3.31 12.09 -28.63
CA ILE A 11 4.47 11.19 -28.56
C ILE A 11 4.19 10.02 -27.63
N SER A 12 3.67 10.30 -26.42
CA SER A 12 3.41 9.25 -25.43
C SER A 12 2.34 8.26 -25.90
N ALA A 13 1.35 8.70 -26.67
CA ALA A 13 0.33 7.82 -27.24
C ALA A 13 0.90 6.86 -28.30
N LYS A 14 1.85 7.33 -29.11
CA LYS A 14 2.54 6.50 -30.14
C LYS A 14 3.65 5.63 -29.56
N ARG A 15 4.11 5.92 -28.34
CA ARG A 15 5.28 5.28 -27.74
C ARG A 15 4.98 3.80 -27.41
N PRO A 16 5.82 2.85 -27.87
CA PRO A 16 5.70 1.46 -27.48
C PRO A 16 5.81 1.27 -25.96
N ARG A 17 5.19 0.22 -25.42
CA ARG A 17 5.27 -0.11 -23.98
C ARG A 17 6.65 -0.61 -23.51
N PHE A 18 7.60 -0.77 -24.43
CA PHE A 18 8.96 -1.29 -24.17
C PHE A 18 9.00 -2.50 -23.26
N ARG A 19 8.46 -3.62 -23.74
CA ARG A 19 8.47 -4.89 -23.01
C ARG A 19 9.69 -5.74 -23.38
N HIS A 20 10.12 -6.59 -22.46
CA HIS A 20 11.21 -7.53 -22.74
C HIS A 20 10.84 -8.48 -23.90
N TYR A 21 11.85 -8.96 -24.62
CA TYR A 21 11.66 -9.94 -25.68
C TYR A 21 10.97 -11.20 -25.12
N ASP A 22 9.95 -11.69 -25.84
CA ASP A 22 9.19 -12.89 -25.50
C ASP A 22 8.58 -12.91 -24.07
N TRP A 23 8.34 -11.75 -23.46
CA TRP A 23 7.68 -11.60 -22.15
C TRP A 23 6.34 -12.33 -22.03
N GLN A 24 5.62 -12.48 -23.15
CA GLN A 24 4.32 -13.17 -23.18
C GLN A 24 4.44 -14.69 -23.31
N LYS A 25 5.60 -15.21 -23.72
CA LYS A 25 5.79 -16.65 -23.99
C LYS A 25 6.18 -17.44 -22.75
N ARG A 26 6.88 -16.81 -21.79
CA ARG A 26 7.39 -17.46 -20.58
C ARG A 26 7.02 -16.65 -19.34
N LYS A 27 6.45 -17.30 -18.33
CA LYS A 27 6.05 -16.65 -17.07
C LYS A 27 7.23 -16.10 -16.27
N GLU A 28 8.40 -16.72 -16.38
CA GLU A 28 9.66 -16.28 -15.76
C GLU A 28 10.16 -14.95 -16.34
N VAL A 29 9.78 -14.65 -17.58
CA VAL A 29 10.24 -13.49 -18.30
C VAL A 29 9.30 -12.32 -18.01
N GLY A 30 9.70 -11.48 -17.05
CA GLY A 30 8.93 -10.29 -16.68
C GLY A 30 8.78 -9.27 -17.82
N THR A 31 7.84 -8.33 -17.64
CA THR A 31 7.53 -7.25 -18.60
C THR A 31 8.58 -6.14 -18.65
N ARG A 32 9.45 -6.06 -17.65
CA ARG A 32 10.49 -5.01 -17.54
C ARG A 32 11.47 -5.10 -18.70
N TRP A 33 11.65 -3.99 -19.43
CA TRP A 33 12.62 -3.89 -20.52
C TRP A 33 14.01 -4.43 -20.14
N ARG A 34 14.56 -5.28 -21.00
CA ARG A 34 15.99 -5.64 -21.03
C ARG A 34 16.47 -5.51 -22.47
N ARG A 35 17.70 -5.02 -22.64
CA ARG A 35 18.33 -4.92 -23.97
C ARG A 35 18.47 -6.33 -24.57
N PRO A 36 17.89 -6.62 -25.75
CA PRO A 36 18.05 -7.92 -26.38
C PRO A 36 19.51 -8.12 -26.84
N ARG A 37 20.17 -9.19 -26.40
CA ARG A 37 21.60 -9.45 -26.66
C ARG A 37 21.86 -10.51 -27.73
N GLY A 38 21.08 -11.59 -27.76
CA GLY A 38 21.35 -12.77 -28.60
C GLY A 38 21.47 -12.51 -30.11
N LEU A 39 22.36 -13.24 -30.79
CA LEU A 39 22.67 -13.11 -32.22
C LEU A 39 21.46 -13.30 -33.13
N HIS A 40 20.62 -14.29 -32.81
CA HIS A 40 19.42 -14.61 -33.58
C HIS A 40 18.18 -13.81 -33.15
N ASN A 41 18.30 -12.91 -32.17
CA ASN A 41 17.17 -12.16 -31.67
C ASN A 41 16.64 -11.19 -32.73
N LYS A 42 15.43 -11.46 -33.23
CA LYS A 42 14.77 -10.69 -34.28
C LYS A 42 14.41 -9.27 -33.85
N MET A 43 14.15 -9.06 -32.55
CA MET A 43 13.93 -7.73 -31.99
C MET A 43 15.21 -6.89 -32.01
N ARG A 44 16.37 -7.51 -31.70
CA ARG A 44 17.68 -6.85 -31.80
C ARG A 44 18.00 -6.44 -33.23
N LYS A 45 17.63 -7.28 -34.21
CA LYS A 45 17.80 -7.02 -35.64
C LYS A 45 16.77 -6.04 -36.22
N GLY A 46 15.78 -5.58 -35.44
CA GLY A 46 14.76 -4.64 -35.93
C GLY A 46 13.81 -5.23 -36.97
N VAL A 47 13.59 -6.54 -36.97
CA VAL A 47 12.70 -7.20 -37.95
C VAL A 47 11.26 -6.71 -37.76
N TRP A 48 10.58 -6.44 -38.88
CA TRP A 48 9.18 -6.02 -38.90
C TRP A 48 8.27 -7.00 -38.15
N GLY A 49 7.23 -6.48 -37.48
CA GLY A 49 6.34 -7.26 -36.62
C GLY A 49 6.90 -7.62 -35.23
N ARG A 50 8.16 -7.30 -34.92
CA ARG A 50 8.66 -7.34 -33.53
C ARG A 50 8.51 -5.98 -32.84
N PRO A 51 8.32 -5.94 -31.51
CA PRO A 51 8.20 -4.66 -30.81
C PRO A 51 9.48 -3.83 -30.96
N ALA A 52 9.35 -2.51 -31.04
CA ALA A 52 10.48 -1.63 -31.23
C ALA A 52 11.46 -1.66 -30.03
N THR A 53 12.75 -1.45 -30.33
CA THR A 53 13.80 -1.28 -29.32
C THR A 53 13.82 0.13 -28.74
N VAL A 54 14.29 0.25 -27.50
CA VAL A 54 14.43 1.56 -26.84
C VAL A 54 15.52 2.39 -27.52
N ASN A 55 15.13 3.51 -28.12
CA ASN A 55 16.02 4.49 -28.76
C ASN A 55 15.81 5.90 -28.17
N PRO A 56 16.83 6.79 -28.20
CA PRO A 56 16.69 8.18 -27.72
C PRO A 56 15.62 9.00 -28.44
N GLY A 57 15.28 8.66 -29.68
CA GLY A 57 14.24 9.33 -30.47
C GLY A 57 12.82 9.23 -29.88
N TYR A 58 12.55 8.29 -28.96
CA TYR A 58 11.26 8.19 -28.27
C TYR A 58 11.13 9.14 -27.07
N ARG A 59 12.11 10.01 -26.83
CA ARG A 59 12.09 10.97 -25.71
C ARG A 59 11.08 12.08 -25.96
N SER A 60 10.50 12.59 -24.88
CA SER A 60 9.68 13.81 -24.90
C SER A 60 10.57 15.07 -24.93
N PRO A 61 10.01 16.23 -25.35
CA PRO A 61 10.70 17.52 -25.25
C PRO A 61 11.27 17.75 -23.86
N VAL A 62 12.45 18.38 -23.79
CA VAL A 62 13.19 18.56 -22.53
C VAL A 62 12.39 19.39 -21.53
N ALA A 63 11.83 20.51 -21.97
CA ALA A 63 11.09 21.46 -21.11
C ALA A 63 9.87 20.85 -20.39
N VAL A 64 9.26 19.80 -20.94
CA VAL A 64 8.01 19.21 -20.42
C VAL A 64 8.20 17.77 -19.90
N ARG A 65 9.43 17.28 -19.98
CA ARG A 65 9.77 15.95 -19.49
C ARG A 65 9.59 15.91 -17.98
N GLY A 66 8.88 14.89 -17.48
CA GLY A 66 8.62 14.74 -16.04
C GLY A 66 7.44 15.53 -15.49
N MET A 67 6.87 16.47 -16.24
CA MET A 67 5.65 17.19 -15.84
C MET A 67 4.41 16.29 -15.85
N THR A 68 3.38 16.71 -15.13
CA THR A 68 2.04 16.09 -15.14
C THR A 68 1.28 16.49 -16.40
N ARG A 69 0.08 15.92 -16.63
CA ARG A 69 -0.81 16.30 -17.74
C ARG A 69 -1.15 17.79 -17.69
N ASP A 70 -1.33 18.31 -16.49
CA ASP A 70 -1.75 19.69 -16.24
C ASP A 70 -0.56 20.69 -16.27
N GLY A 71 0.66 20.20 -16.52
CA GLY A 71 1.86 21.03 -16.63
C GLY A 71 2.63 21.24 -15.33
N LEU A 72 2.15 20.71 -14.20
CA LEU A 72 2.81 20.82 -12.90
C LEU A 72 3.95 19.80 -12.75
N LEU A 73 5.03 20.19 -12.08
CA LEU A 73 6.11 19.30 -11.68
C LEU A 73 5.72 18.54 -10.39
N PRO A 74 5.66 17.20 -10.40
CA PRO A 74 5.30 16.43 -9.22
C PRO A 74 6.45 16.43 -8.21
N VAL A 75 6.23 17.05 -7.05
CA VAL A 75 7.19 17.04 -5.92
C VAL A 75 6.66 16.14 -4.81
N ARG A 76 7.52 15.22 -4.36
CA ARG A 76 7.14 14.25 -3.32
C ARG A 76 7.34 14.83 -1.93
N VAL A 77 6.27 14.88 -1.14
CA VAL A 77 6.25 15.54 0.18
C VAL A 77 5.96 14.54 1.29
N TYR A 78 6.65 14.71 2.43
CA TYR A 78 6.45 13.88 3.64
C TYR A 78 6.12 14.68 4.90
N ASN A 79 6.49 15.95 4.96
CA ASN A 79 6.32 16.81 6.13
C ASN A 79 5.80 18.21 5.73
N SER A 80 5.50 19.04 6.73
CA SER A 80 4.97 20.40 6.54
C SER A 80 6.03 21.42 6.11
N ALA A 81 7.30 21.20 6.46
CA ALA A 81 8.41 22.04 6.02
C ALA A 81 8.64 21.93 4.50
N ASP A 82 8.47 20.73 3.94
CA ASP A 82 8.51 20.53 2.49
C ASP A 82 7.39 21.32 1.78
N LEU A 83 6.28 21.66 2.46
CA LEU A 83 5.18 22.43 1.89
C LEU A 83 5.41 23.94 1.89
N SER A 84 6.36 24.48 2.68
CA SER A 84 6.64 25.93 2.67
C SER A 84 7.57 26.33 1.54
N THR A 85 8.36 25.40 1.02
CA THR A 85 9.31 25.67 -0.07
C THR A 85 8.68 25.58 -1.46
N LEU A 86 7.44 25.10 -1.58
CA LEU A 86 6.82 24.80 -2.87
C LEU A 86 6.06 25.98 -3.45
N ASN A 87 6.09 26.09 -4.77
CA ASN A 87 5.34 27.10 -5.50
C ASN A 87 4.08 26.50 -6.14
N ALA A 88 2.91 27.02 -5.75
CA ALA A 88 1.59 26.56 -6.19
C ALA A 88 1.38 26.62 -7.73
N LYS A 89 2.07 27.52 -8.44
CA LYS A 89 1.88 27.71 -9.88
C LYS A 89 2.61 26.67 -10.73
N THR A 90 3.76 26.18 -10.27
CA THR A 90 4.66 25.32 -11.06
C THR A 90 4.71 23.89 -10.56
N GLU A 91 4.46 23.66 -9.28
CA GLU A 91 4.66 22.38 -8.62
C GLU A 91 3.34 21.80 -8.11
N GLY A 92 3.21 20.48 -8.23
CA GLY A 92 2.10 19.72 -7.70
C GLY A 92 2.57 18.82 -6.57
N VAL A 93 1.81 18.78 -5.48
CA VAL A 93 2.17 18.01 -4.29
C VAL A 93 1.80 16.53 -4.48
N LEU A 94 2.79 15.66 -4.39
CA LEU A 94 2.63 14.21 -4.33
C LEU A 94 2.87 13.72 -2.90
N LEU A 95 1.79 13.50 -2.15
CA LEU A 95 1.90 13.01 -0.77
C LEU A 95 2.51 11.60 -0.74
N GLY A 96 3.60 11.45 0.01
CA GLY A 96 4.27 10.17 0.22
C GLY A 96 3.52 9.20 1.14
N LYS A 97 4.24 8.18 1.63
CA LYS A 97 3.72 7.24 2.62
C LYS A 97 3.76 7.89 4.01
N VAL A 98 2.75 8.70 4.32
CA VAL A 98 2.55 9.32 5.63
C VAL A 98 1.45 8.60 6.43
N GLY A 99 1.54 8.66 7.75
CA GLY A 99 0.48 8.14 8.64
C GLY A 99 -0.80 8.98 8.53
N ALA A 100 -1.95 8.40 8.91
CA ALA A 100 -3.25 9.06 8.78
C ALA A 100 -3.32 10.43 9.48
N ARG A 101 -2.75 10.55 10.69
CA ARG A 101 -2.70 11.83 11.43
C ARG A 101 -1.94 12.92 10.67
N LYS A 102 -0.72 12.61 10.22
CA LYS A 102 0.10 13.55 9.43
C LYS A 102 -0.55 13.86 8.10
N ARG A 103 -1.24 12.88 7.48
CA ARG A 103 -1.94 13.09 6.21
C ARG A 103 -3.06 14.12 6.34
N ALA A 104 -3.86 14.07 7.40
CA ALA A 104 -4.91 15.07 7.65
C ALA A 104 -4.33 16.49 7.74
N LEU A 105 -3.29 16.66 8.56
CA LEU A 105 -2.61 17.95 8.74
C LEU A 105 -2.04 18.49 7.42
N LEU A 106 -1.35 17.63 6.65
CA LEU A 106 -0.77 18.03 5.36
C LEU A 106 -1.84 18.41 4.34
N LEU A 107 -2.99 17.73 4.33
CA LEU A 107 -4.10 18.07 3.43
C LEU A 107 -4.71 19.42 3.80
N GLU A 108 -4.88 19.71 5.09
CA GLU A 108 -5.35 21.00 5.58
C GLU A 108 -4.36 22.13 5.23
N GLU A 109 -3.06 21.91 5.41
CA GLU A 109 -2.03 22.88 5.03
C GLU A 109 -1.96 23.11 3.52
N CYS A 110 -2.07 22.05 2.71
CA CYS A 110 -2.15 22.18 1.26
C CYS A 110 -3.37 23.01 0.83
N LYS A 111 -4.53 22.80 1.49
CA LYS A 111 -5.73 23.58 1.22
C LYS A 111 -5.54 25.06 1.59
N LYS A 112 -4.89 25.35 2.73
CA LYS A 112 -4.60 26.73 3.16
C LYS A 112 -3.65 27.47 2.22
N LYS A 113 -2.74 26.75 1.55
CA LYS A 113 -1.74 27.31 0.63
C LYS A 113 -2.16 27.21 -0.85
N ASP A 114 -3.39 26.78 -1.13
CA ASP A 114 -3.91 26.52 -2.48
C ASP A 114 -3.00 25.64 -3.35
N LEU A 115 -2.34 24.65 -2.71
CA LEU A 115 -1.47 23.70 -3.39
C LEU A 115 -2.29 22.57 -4.01
N THR A 116 -2.03 22.27 -5.29
CA THR A 116 -2.70 21.17 -5.99
C THR A 116 -2.12 19.83 -5.54
N VAL A 117 -2.96 18.95 -4.98
CA VAL A 117 -2.57 17.61 -4.53
C VAL A 117 -2.84 16.58 -5.62
N LEU A 118 -1.79 15.96 -6.17
CA LEU A 118 -1.90 15.08 -7.34
C LEU A 118 -2.53 13.71 -7.04
N ASN A 119 -2.42 13.23 -5.80
CA ASN A 119 -2.93 11.91 -5.39
C ASN A 119 -4.42 11.92 -5.03
N HIS A 120 -5.03 13.09 -4.85
CA HIS A 120 -6.39 13.24 -4.37
C HIS A 120 -7.20 14.06 -5.37
N LYS A 121 -8.35 13.55 -5.81
CA LYS A 121 -9.26 14.30 -6.70
C LYS A 121 -9.97 15.42 -5.94
N ASN A 122 -10.52 15.08 -4.78
CA ASN A 122 -11.22 16.00 -3.89
C ASN A 122 -10.51 16.03 -2.53
N VAL A 123 -9.95 17.19 -2.17
CA VAL A 123 -9.21 17.36 -0.91
C VAL A 123 -10.15 17.32 0.29
N ASP A 124 -11.32 17.96 0.19
CA ASP A 124 -12.30 18.04 1.28
C ASP A 124 -12.87 16.68 1.70
N GLU A 125 -13.25 15.85 0.73
CA GLU A 125 -13.70 14.48 0.99
C GLU A 125 -12.59 13.65 1.63
N SER A 126 -11.35 13.86 1.19
CA SER A 126 -10.19 13.16 1.72
C SER A 126 -9.90 13.54 3.18
N ILE A 127 -10.06 14.82 3.54
CA ILE A 127 -9.93 15.29 4.94
C ILE A 127 -11.00 14.63 5.81
N LYS A 128 -12.28 14.66 5.37
CA LYS A 128 -13.40 14.05 6.10
C LYS A 128 -13.20 12.54 6.31
N ALA A 129 -12.81 11.81 5.26
CA ALA A 129 -12.58 10.38 5.34
C ALA A 129 -11.44 10.02 6.31
N VAL A 130 -10.33 10.77 6.27
CA VAL A 130 -9.20 10.55 7.18
C VAL A 130 -9.57 10.90 8.62
N ALA A 131 -10.30 11.99 8.85
CA ALA A 131 -10.76 12.39 10.18
C ALA A 131 -11.75 11.36 10.77
N GLY A 132 -12.71 10.88 9.98
CA GLY A 132 -13.63 9.80 10.36
C GLY A 132 -12.90 8.53 10.79
N ALA A 133 -11.99 8.03 9.94
CA ALA A 133 -11.20 6.84 10.23
C ALA A 133 -10.31 7.01 11.49
N LEU A 134 -9.84 8.23 11.78
CA LEU A 134 -9.07 8.50 13.00
C LEU A 134 -9.97 8.46 14.25
N ASN A 135 -11.19 8.97 14.16
CA ASN A 135 -12.15 8.96 15.26
C ASN A 135 -12.63 7.54 15.56
N GLU A 136 -12.96 6.75 14.54
CA GLU A 136 -13.29 5.33 14.69
C GLU A 136 -12.15 4.54 15.33
N ARG A 137 -10.90 4.76 14.87
CA ARG A 137 -9.73 4.11 15.50
C ARG A 137 -9.52 4.53 16.95
N LYS A 138 -9.78 5.80 17.29
CA LYS A 138 -9.72 6.27 18.68
C LYS A 138 -10.82 5.64 19.53
N ALA A 139 -12.05 5.56 19.02
CA ALA A 139 -13.19 4.94 19.69
C ALA A 139 -12.96 3.44 19.90
N ALA A 140 -12.53 2.70 18.88
CA ALA A 140 -12.18 1.29 18.98
C ALA A 140 -11.03 1.05 19.98
N LYS A 141 -10.03 1.93 20.02
CA LYS A 141 -8.94 1.84 21.01
C LYS A 141 -9.44 2.08 22.43
N LYS A 142 -10.33 3.05 22.65
CA LYS A 142 -10.97 3.30 23.95
C LYS A 142 -11.82 2.11 24.40
N ALA A 143 -12.72 1.62 23.54
CA ALA A 143 -13.54 0.44 23.82
C ALA A 143 -12.70 -0.81 24.14
N ARG A 144 -11.60 -1.03 23.40
CA ARG A 144 -10.66 -2.13 23.69
C ARG A 144 -9.90 -1.94 25.00
N ALA A 145 -9.56 -0.70 25.36
CA ALA A 145 -8.90 -0.38 26.62
C ALA A 145 -9.85 -0.58 27.80
N GLU A 146 -11.11 -0.14 27.70
CA GLU A 146 -12.15 -0.36 28.71
C GLU A 146 -12.48 -1.85 28.87
N ALA A 147 -12.55 -2.61 27.77
CA ALA A 147 -12.72 -4.06 27.82
C ALA A 147 -11.53 -4.78 28.47
N ARG A 148 -10.29 -4.29 28.28
CA ARG A 148 -9.11 -4.80 28.98
C ARG A 148 -9.14 -4.46 30.46
N ALA A 149 -9.41 -3.20 30.82
CA ALA A 149 -9.50 -2.77 32.22
C ALA A 149 -10.58 -3.54 33.01
N LYS A 150 -11.74 -3.83 32.40
CA LYS A 150 -12.79 -4.67 33.01
C LYS A 150 -12.32 -6.13 33.22
N ARG A 151 -11.49 -6.67 32.33
CA ARG A 151 -10.89 -8.01 32.49
C ARG A 151 -9.82 -8.03 33.58
N ASP A 152 -8.98 -7.00 33.67
CA ASP A 152 -7.91 -6.89 34.66
C ASP A 152 -8.47 -6.70 36.10
N VAL A 153 -9.55 -5.92 36.27
CA VAL A 153 -10.25 -5.79 37.56
C VAL A 153 -10.97 -7.09 37.96
N GLY A 154 -11.49 -7.85 37.00
CA GLY A 154 -12.06 -9.18 37.25
C GLY A 154 -11.01 -10.22 37.67
N ALA A 155 -9.76 -10.08 37.23
CA ALA A 155 -8.65 -10.93 37.65
C ALA A 155 -8.18 -10.65 39.08
N GLN A 156 -8.34 -9.41 39.57
CA GLN A 156 -7.99 -9.00 40.94
C GLN A 156 -9.07 -9.32 41.99
N LYS A 157 -10.31 -9.64 41.58
CA LYS A 157 -11.42 -10.03 42.48
C LYS A 157 -11.53 -11.55 42.75
N LYS A 158 -10.57 -12.37 42.34
CA LYS A 158 -10.49 -13.76 42.83
C LYS A 158 -10.07 -13.75 44.31
N PRO A 159 -10.89 -14.23 45.26
CA PRO A 159 -10.44 -14.40 46.63
C PRO A 159 -9.28 -15.41 46.67
N ALA A 160 -8.33 -15.15 47.58
CA ALA A 160 -7.12 -15.94 47.79
C ALA A 160 -7.43 -17.46 47.89
N PRO A 161 -6.59 -18.34 47.31
CA PRO A 161 -6.78 -19.79 47.45
C PRO A 161 -6.45 -20.21 48.90
N LYS A 162 -7.47 -20.71 49.62
CA LYS A 162 -7.33 -21.53 50.84
C LYS A 162 -7.77 -22.98 50.53
N PRO A 163 -7.28 -23.96 51.30
CA PRO A 163 -6.57 -25.14 50.79
C PRO A 163 -7.46 -26.30 50.32
N LYS A 164 -6.83 -27.20 49.54
CA LYS A 164 -7.39 -28.40 48.91
C LYS A 164 -8.24 -29.26 49.87
N ALA A 165 -9.46 -29.56 49.46
CA ALA A 165 -10.21 -30.76 49.84
C ALA A 165 -10.97 -31.26 48.59
N GLU A 166 -10.93 -32.57 48.41
CA GLU A 166 -11.26 -33.35 47.21
C GLU A 166 -12.77 -33.44 46.93
N GLU A 167 -13.14 -33.56 45.64
CA GLU A 167 -14.28 -34.33 45.06
C GLU A 167 -14.49 -33.94 43.57
N PRO A 168 -15.18 -34.73 42.71
CA PRO A 168 -14.92 -36.09 42.26
C PRO A 168 -14.77 -36.18 40.70
N LYS A 169 -14.17 -37.26 40.19
CA LYS A 169 -13.92 -37.49 38.75
C LYS A 169 -15.20 -37.68 37.92
N SER A 170 -15.22 -37.08 36.73
CA SER A 170 -16.31 -37.12 35.74
C SER A 170 -16.53 -38.53 35.15
N GLN A 171 -17.79 -38.86 34.85
CA GLN A 171 -18.30 -40.16 34.37
C GLN A 171 -17.63 -40.69 33.07
N GLU A 172 -16.89 -39.84 32.35
CA GLU A 172 -16.16 -40.20 31.14
C GLU A 172 -14.77 -40.82 31.42
N GLU A 173 -14.19 -40.56 32.59
CA GLU A 173 -12.96 -41.23 33.08
C GLU A 173 -13.27 -42.63 33.61
N GLN A 174 -14.46 -42.84 34.21
CA GLN A 174 -14.91 -44.13 34.72
C GLN A 174 -15.12 -45.19 33.62
N LYS A 175 -15.62 -44.80 32.43
CA LYS A 175 -15.74 -45.72 31.28
C LYS A 175 -14.37 -46.14 30.70
N LYS A 176 -13.41 -45.20 30.66
CA LYS A 176 -12.04 -45.48 30.16
C LYS A 176 -11.22 -46.34 31.13
N GLU A 177 -11.54 -46.30 32.43
CA GLU A 177 -10.96 -47.21 33.42
C GLU A 177 -11.60 -48.61 33.35
N GLN A 178 -12.91 -48.74 33.13
CA GLN A 178 -13.59 -50.04 32.95
C GLN A 178 -13.13 -50.81 31.69
N ASP A 179 -12.95 -50.12 30.55
CA ASP A 179 -12.48 -50.77 29.31
C ASP A 179 -11.01 -51.25 29.41
N LYS A 180 -10.20 -50.64 30.28
CA LYS A 180 -8.81 -51.06 30.57
C LYS A 180 -8.72 -52.28 31.47
N VAL A 181 -9.72 -52.52 32.33
CA VAL A 181 -9.78 -53.69 33.23
C VAL A 181 -10.26 -54.93 32.47
N LEU A 182 -11.17 -54.80 31.49
CA LEU A 182 -11.70 -55.91 30.68
C LEU A 182 -10.73 -56.44 29.61
N THR A 183 -9.67 -55.69 29.28
CA THR A 183 -8.69 -56.05 28.24
C THR A 183 -7.43 -56.73 28.78
N GLN A 184 -7.30 -56.91 30.09
CA GLN A 184 -6.25 -57.76 30.68
C GLN A 184 -6.72 -59.22 30.65
N ARG A 185 -6.20 -60.02 29.70
CA ARG A 185 -6.25 -61.48 29.81
C ARG A 185 -5.26 -61.91 30.89
N GLU A 186 -5.74 -62.50 31.97
CA GLU A 186 -4.91 -63.21 32.94
C GLU A 186 -4.21 -64.40 32.25
N ALA A 187 -2.99 -64.68 32.69
CA ALA A 187 -2.12 -65.75 32.21
C ALA A 187 -2.60 -67.13 32.64
#